data_AF-A0A8S2FZT7-F1
#
_entry.id   AF-A0A8S2FZT7-F1
#
_cell.length_a   1.000
_cell.length_b   1.000
_cell.length_c   1.000
_cell.angle_alpha   90.00
_cell.angle_beta   90.00
_cell.angle_gamma   90.00
#
_symmetry.space_group_name_H-M   'P 1'
#
loop_
_entity.id
_entity.type
_entity.pdbx_description
1 polymer ?
#
loop_
_entity_poly.entity_id
_entity_poly.type
_entity_poly.pdbx_seq_one_letter_code
_entity_poly.pdbx_strand_id
1 'polypeptide(L)'
;DSKIFDGRSDYGPFLFAGIVCSGLSAGVDLTKTKEQRDRYYRLLNEEGGMANVVYDPCYHQQCDTIENINPVIYEILVKAAAYMIEYLGQLNDLKTWLYPNGQTTRSLPSLNINDVVLNNYYRAKDL
;
A
#
# COMPACT_ATOMS: atom_id res chain seq x y z
N ASP A 1 -0.54 10.87 7.28
CA ASP A 1 -0.19 9.56 7.83
C ASP A 1 0.31 8.62 6.77
N SER A 2 1.60 8.32 6.85
CA SER A 2 2.40 7.51 5.94
C SER A 2 2.38 6.03 6.30
N LYS A 3 1.20 5.45 6.52
CA LYS A 3 1.04 4.02 6.83
C LYS A 3 0.79 3.15 5.59
N ILE A 4 1.48 3.46 4.48
CA ILE A 4 1.31 2.69 3.22
C ILE A 4 2.18 1.41 3.23
N PHE A 5 3.20 1.34 4.09
CA PHE A 5 4.08 0.17 4.23
C PHE A 5 4.21 -0.28 5.69
N ASP A 6 3.10 -0.70 6.29
CA ASP A 6 3.03 -1.20 7.67
C ASP A 6 3.30 -2.71 7.81
N GLY A 7 3.59 -3.40 6.70
CA GLY A 7 3.85 -4.84 6.66
C GLY A 7 2.61 -5.75 6.61
N ARG A 8 1.38 -5.20 6.52
CA ARG A 8 0.13 -5.98 6.54
C ARG A 8 -0.32 -6.50 5.16
N SER A 9 0.60 -6.61 4.20
CA SER A 9 0.33 -7.15 2.84
C SER A 9 1.56 -7.90 2.32
N ASP A 10 1.48 -8.48 1.13
CA ASP A 10 2.50 -9.37 0.55
C ASP A 10 3.85 -8.71 0.29
N TYR A 11 3.91 -7.37 0.28
CA TYR A 11 5.19 -6.65 0.26
C TYR A 11 6.00 -6.82 1.56
N GLY A 12 5.39 -7.27 2.66
CA GLY A 12 6.01 -7.36 3.98
C GLY A 12 7.33 -8.14 4.00
N PRO A 13 7.38 -9.38 3.48
CA PRO A 13 8.62 -10.15 3.38
C PRO A 13 9.72 -9.48 2.52
N PHE A 14 9.35 -8.81 1.43
CA PHE A 14 10.30 -8.07 0.58
C PHE A 14 10.89 -6.86 1.32
N LEU A 15 10.04 -6.10 2.01
CA LEU A 15 10.44 -4.99 2.86
C LEU A 15 11.39 -5.46 3.97
N PHE A 16 11.09 -6.60 4.62
CA PHE A 16 11.95 -7.21 5.62
C PHE A 16 13.33 -7.58 5.07
N ALA A 17 13.38 -8.09 3.83
CA ALA A 17 14.61 -8.42 3.13
C ALA A 17 15.39 -7.21 2.57
N GLY A 18 14.90 -5.97 2.77
CA GLY A 18 15.54 -4.77 2.25
C GLY A 18 15.39 -4.61 0.73
N ILE A 19 14.39 -5.28 0.14
CA ILE A 19 14.00 -5.10 -1.26
C ILE A 19 13.08 -3.89 -1.32
N VAL A 20 13.34 -2.97 -2.24
CA VAL A 20 12.49 -1.77 -2.42
C VAL A 20 11.09 -2.21 -2.83
N CYS A 21 10.10 -1.74 -2.09
CA CYS A 21 8.69 -2.05 -2.31
C CYS A 21 7.92 -0.77 -2.64
N SER A 22 6.88 -0.92 -3.44
CA SER A 22 5.86 0.10 -3.70
C SER A 22 4.47 -0.56 -3.71
N GLY A 23 3.41 0.22 -3.71
CA GLY A 23 2.04 -0.28 -3.66
C GLY A 23 1.01 0.83 -3.80
N LEU A 24 -0.21 0.41 -4.10
CA LEU A 24 -1.39 1.27 -4.21
C LEU A 24 -2.51 0.68 -3.35
N SER A 25 -3.32 1.53 -2.73
CA SER A 25 -4.48 1.12 -1.92
C SER A 25 -5.55 2.20 -1.93
N ALA A 26 -6.82 1.79 -1.96
CA ALA A 26 -7.98 2.66 -1.76
C ALA A 26 -8.33 2.87 -0.26
N GLY A 27 -7.61 2.21 0.64
CA GLY A 27 -7.94 2.12 2.07
C GLY A 27 -8.78 0.88 2.41
N VAL A 28 -8.72 0.46 3.68
CA VAL A 28 -9.40 -0.74 4.21
C VAL A 28 -10.24 -0.40 5.46
N ASP A 29 -9.72 -0.68 6.65
CA ASP A 29 -10.40 -0.62 7.96
C ASP A 29 -10.32 0.76 8.65
N LEU A 30 -9.58 1.72 8.08
CA LEU A 30 -9.41 3.04 8.65
C LEU A 30 -10.60 3.98 8.34
N THR A 31 -10.90 4.88 9.27
CA THR A 31 -11.93 5.90 9.10
C THR A 31 -11.44 7.07 8.26
N LYS A 32 -12.18 7.42 7.21
CA LYS A 32 -11.91 8.57 6.35
C LYS A 32 -12.19 9.86 7.12
N THR A 33 -11.19 10.73 7.30
CA THR A 33 -11.37 12.03 7.97
C THR A 33 -12.11 13.02 7.08
N LYS A 34 -12.60 14.12 7.68
CA LYS A 34 -13.22 15.21 6.93
C LYS A 34 -12.25 15.84 5.92
N GLU A 35 -10.99 16.00 6.30
CA GLU A 35 -9.94 16.57 5.45
C GLU A 35 -9.64 15.66 4.26
N GLN A 36 -9.63 14.34 4.46
CA GLN A 36 -9.48 13.36 3.38
C GLN A 36 -10.67 13.39 2.44
N ARG A 37 -11.91 13.39 2.97
CA ARG A 37 -13.14 13.55 2.18
C ARG A 37 -13.07 14.83 1.34
N ASP A 38 -12.76 15.96 1.95
CA ASP A 38 -12.67 17.27 1.26
C ASP A 38 -11.57 17.28 0.18
N ARG A 39 -10.44 16.62 0.45
CA ARG A 39 -9.36 16.45 -0.53
C ARG A 39 -9.84 15.64 -1.73
N TYR A 40 -10.43 14.47 -1.50
CA TYR A 40 -10.89 13.61 -2.58
C TYR A 40 -12.07 14.23 -3.35
N TYR A 41 -12.94 14.96 -2.67
CA TYR A 41 -14.00 15.74 -3.31
C TYR A 41 -13.44 16.73 -4.34
N ARG A 42 -12.33 17.42 -4.01
CA ARG A 42 -11.67 18.34 -4.94
C ARG A 42 -10.94 17.62 -6.07
N LEU A 43 -10.28 16.49 -5.78
CA LEU A 43 -9.47 15.77 -6.75
C LEU A 43 -10.30 14.95 -7.75
N LEU A 44 -11.45 14.44 -7.30
CA LEU A 44 -12.30 13.51 -8.05
C LEU A 44 -13.59 14.17 -8.53
N ASN A 45 -13.59 15.50 -8.68
CA ASN A 45 -14.72 16.28 -9.21
C ASN A 45 -16.05 15.93 -8.51
N GLU A 46 -16.10 16.20 -7.21
CA GLU A 46 -17.25 15.98 -6.31
C GLU A 46 -17.47 14.54 -5.81
N GLU A 47 -16.62 13.58 -6.19
CA GLU A 47 -16.68 12.20 -5.70
C GLU A 47 -15.75 11.95 -4.48
N GLY A 48 -16.00 12.66 -3.39
CA GLY A 48 -15.19 12.58 -2.16
C GLY A 48 -15.57 11.47 -1.17
N GLY A 49 -16.70 10.80 -1.40
CA GLY A 49 -17.30 9.85 -0.46
C GLY A 49 -17.77 10.49 0.85
N MET A 50 -17.94 9.68 1.89
CA MET A 50 -18.40 10.11 3.22
C MET A 50 -17.24 10.23 4.20
N ALA A 51 -17.24 11.33 4.98
CA ALA A 51 -16.35 11.51 6.12
C ALA A 51 -16.88 10.73 7.34
N ASN A 52 -15.98 10.38 8.26
CA ASN A 52 -16.25 9.63 9.48
C ASN A 52 -16.83 8.23 9.24
N VAL A 53 -16.61 7.68 8.04
CA VAL A 53 -16.93 6.29 7.68
C VAL A 53 -15.63 5.57 7.32
N VAL A 54 -15.54 4.29 7.64
CA VAL A 54 -14.43 3.43 7.21
C VAL A 54 -14.29 3.44 5.69
N TYR A 55 -13.08 3.25 5.17
CA TYR A 55 -12.85 3.27 3.72
C TYR A 55 -13.65 2.20 2.99
N ASP A 56 -13.59 0.96 3.48
CA ASP A 56 -14.37 -0.17 3.00
C ASP A 56 -15.21 -0.75 4.14
N PRO A 57 -16.52 -0.41 4.22
CA PRO A 57 -17.43 -0.97 5.21
C PRO A 57 -17.68 -2.47 5.07
N CYS A 58 -17.28 -3.09 3.95
CA CYS A 58 -17.44 -4.52 3.68
C CYS A 58 -16.13 -5.31 3.79
N TYR A 59 -15.02 -4.68 4.18
CA TYR A 59 -13.74 -5.37 4.36
C TYR A 59 -13.88 -6.63 5.25
N HIS A 60 -13.50 -7.80 4.72
CA HIS A 60 -13.65 -9.12 5.35
C HIS A 60 -15.10 -9.51 5.74
N GLN A 61 -16.10 -8.96 5.06
CA GLN A 61 -17.50 -9.28 5.28
C GLN A 61 -18.13 -9.92 4.03
N GLN A 62 -19.32 -10.50 4.20
CA GLN A 62 -20.02 -11.17 3.10
C GLN A 62 -20.41 -10.22 1.96
N CYS A 63 -20.52 -8.91 2.23
CA CYS A 63 -20.82 -7.91 1.22
C CYS A 63 -19.62 -7.44 0.40
N ASP A 64 -18.43 -8.02 0.61
CA ASP A 64 -17.26 -7.80 -0.25
C ASP A 64 -17.42 -8.55 -1.58
N THR A 65 -18.23 -7.97 -2.46
CA THR A 65 -18.61 -8.50 -3.77
C THR A 65 -18.31 -7.49 -4.87
N ILE A 66 -18.56 -7.84 -6.13
CA ILE A 66 -18.31 -6.92 -7.26
C ILE A 66 -19.16 -5.63 -7.16
N GLU A 67 -20.27 -5.69 -6.43
CA GLU A 67 -21.15 -4.56 -6.15
C GLU A 67 -20.54 -3.54 -5.17
N ASN A 68 -19.49 -3.91 -4.42
CA ASN A 68 -18.79 -3.02 -3.47
C ASN A 68 -17.57 -2.31 -4.10
N ILE A 69 -17.41 -2.35 -5.43
CA ILE A 69 -16.30 -1.69 -6.13
C ILE A 69 -16.69 -0.26 -6.51
N ASN A 70 -15.86 0.71 -6.16
CA ASN A 70 -15.93 2.05 -6.75
C ASN A 70 -15.22 2.05 -8.11
N PRO A 71 -15.94 2.23 -9.25
CA PRO A 71 -15.36 2.09 -10.59
C PRO A 71 -14.33 3.20 -10.91
N VAL A 72 -14.53 4.42 -10.42
CA VAL A 72 -13.61 5.55 -10.65
C VAL A 72 -12.27 5.28 -9.97
N ILE A 73 -12.30 4.87 -8.70
CA ILE A 73 -11.08 4.53 -7.96
C ILE A 73 -10.40 3.30 -8.57
N TYR A 74 -11.17 2.27 -8.93
CA TYR A 74 -10.63 1.08 -9.61
C TYR A 74 -9.85 1.46 -10.89
N GLU A 75 -10.44 2.29 -11.75
CA GLU A 75 -9.81 2.72 -12.99
C GLU A 75 -8.51 3.51 -12.74
N ILE A 76 -8.51 4.43 -11.77
CA ILE A 76 -7.33 5.20 -11.39
C ILE A 76 -6.21 4.27 -10.91
N LEU A 77 -6.51 3.30 -10.05
CA LEU A 77 -5.52 2.38 -9.50
C LEU A 77 -4.94 1.46 -10.58
N VAL A 78 -5.78 0.94 -11.48
CA VAL A 78 -5.33 0.11 -12.61
C VAL A 78 -4.41 0.91 -13.53
N LYS A 79 -4.78 2.15 -13.87
CA LYS A 79 -3.95 3.03 -14.70
C LYS A 79 -2.62 3.37 -14.03
N ALA A 80 -2.64 3.69 -12.74
CA ALA A 80 -1.42 3.98 -11.97
C ALA A 80 -0.49 2.76 -11.89
N ALA A 81 -1.04 1.56 -11.67
CA ALA A 81 -0.26 0.32 -11.66
C ALA A 81 0.38 0.06 -13.03
N ALA A 82 -0.41 0.15 -14.11
CA ALA A 82 0.08 -0.03 -15.47
C ALA A 82 1.20 0.95 -15.82
N TYR A 83 0.99 2.24 -15.51
CA TYR A 83 1.98 3.28 -15.72
C TYR A 83 3.29 2.99 -14.97
N MET A 84 3.22 2.62 -13.69
CA MET A 84 4.42 2.35 -12.89
C MET A 84 5.20 1.14 -13.41
N ILE A 85 4.51 0.08 -13.83
CA ILE A 85 5.16 -1.11 -14.42
C ILE A 85 5.87 -0.74 -15.72
N GLU A 86 5.19 0.00 -16.61
CA GLU A 86 5.79 0.46 -17.86
C GLU A 86 7.00 1.37 -17.63
N TYR A 87 6.82 2.39 -16.80
CA TYR A 87 7.85 3.38 -16.50
C TYR A 87 9.12 2.72 -15.94
N LEU A 88 8.97 1.88 -14.91
CA LEU A 88 10.12 1.18 -14.30
C LEU A 88 10.74 0.15 -15.24
N GLY A 89 9.92 -0.53 -16.05
CA GLY A 89 10.39 -1.52 -17.03
C GLY A 89 11.20 -0.92 -18.19
N GLN A 90 11.02 0.38 -18.46
CA GLN A 90 11.75 1.11 -19.52
C GLN A 90 13.01 1.82 -19.02
N LEU A 91 13.30 1.81 -17.70
CA LEU A 91 14.51 2.44 -17.17
C LEU A 91 15.77 1.68 -17.61
N ASN A 92 16.69 2.39 -18.26
CA ASN A 92 17.99 1.83 -18.67
C ASN A 92 18.85 1.37 -17.48
N ASP A 93 18.67 1.98 -16.31
CA ASP A 93 19.37 1.62 -15.07
C ASP A 93 18.41 1.63 -13.88
N LEU A 94 17.54 0.62 -13.85
CA LEU A 94 16.60 0.40 -12.75
C LEU A 94 17.33 0.23 -11.40
N LYS A 95 18.52 -0.38 -11.39
CA LYS A 95 19.25 -0.66 -10.15
C LYS A 95 19.72 0.63 -9.48
N THR A 96 20.35 1.53 -10.23
CA THR A 96 20.76 2.84 -9.70
C THR A 96 19.55 3.69 -9.35
N TRP A 97 18.45 3.59 -10.11
CA TRP A 97 17.22 4.29 -9.78
C TRP A 97 16.62 3.82 -8.43
N LEU A 98 16.57 2.51 -8.18
CA LEU A 98 16.09 1.93 -6.92
C LEU A 98 17.06 2.18 -5.76
N TYR A 99 18.36 2.21 -6.05
CA TYR A 99 19.44 2.28 -5.07
C TYR A 99 20.46 3.36 -5.44
N PRO A 100 20.10 4.65 -5.42
CA PRO A 100 20.96 5.74 -5.90
C PRO A 100 22.25 5.91 -5.08
N ASN A 101 22.25 5.44 -3.84
CA ASN A 101 23.41 5.44 -2.94
C ASN A 101 24.02 4.03 -2.75
N GLY A 102 23.69 3.10 -3.65
CA GLY A 102 24.05 1.68 -3.52
C GLY A 102 23.06 0.90 -2.64
N GLN A 103 22.96 -0.40 -2.90
CA GLN A 103 22.12 -1.31 -2.12
C GLN A 103 22.85 -1.67 -0.82
N THR A 104 22.26 -1.35 0.33
CA THR A 104 22.78 -1.85 1.61
C THR A 104 22.49 -3.35 1.67
N THR A 105 23.55 -4.17 1.65
CA THR A 105 23.41 -5.60 1.95
C THR A 105 23.06 -5.73 3.43
N ARG A 106 21.78 -5.72 3.77
CA ARG A 106 21.37 -6.17 5.10
C ARG A 106 21.60 -7.69 5.10
N SER A 107 22.58 -8.14 5.88
CA SER A 107 22.64 -9.56 6.24
C SER A 107 21.29 -9.89 6.88
N LEU A 108 20.50 -10.73 6.22
CA LEU A 108 19.30 -11.27 6.83
C LEU A 108 19.77 -12.01 8.08
N PRO A 109 19.35 -11.63 9.30
CA PRO A 109 19.60 -12.48 10.45
C PRO A 109 19.03 -13.86 10.11
N SER A 110 19.77 -14.93 10.43
CA SER A 110 19.32 -16.31 10.22
C SER A 110 17.87 -16.42 10.67
N LEU A 111 16.96 -16.68 9.73
CA LEU A 111 15.53 -16.76 10.00
C LEU A 111 15.28 -17.95 10.92
N ASN A 112 15.26 -17.71 12.23
CA ASN A 112 14.67 -18.64 13.16
C ASN A 112 13.15 -18.54 12.95
N ILE A 113 12.50 -19.67 12.70
CA ILE A 113 11.05 -19.70 12.42
C ILE A 113 10.21 -19.11 13.56
N ASN A 114 10.77 -19.08 14.78
CA ASN A 114 10.16 -18.44 15.94
C ASN A 114 10.24 -16.90 15.91
N ASP A 115 11.23 -16.32 15.22
CA ASP A 115 11.40 -14.87 15.08
C ASP A 115 10.46 -14.27 14.03
N VAL A 116 10.04 -15.06 13.03
CA VAL A 116 9.14 -14.61 11.96
C VAL A 116 7.73 -14.36 12.48
N VAL A 117 7.23 -15.24 13.35
CA VAL A 117 5.87 -15.12 13.88
C VAL A 117 5.76 -14.00 14.92
N LEU A 118 6.76 -13.83 15.78
CA LEU A 118 6.75 -12.82 16.83
C LEU A 118 7.11 -11.41 16.31
N ASN A 119 8.12 -11.25 15.45
CA ASN A 119 8.52 -9.91 14.99
C ASN A 119 7.55 -9.28 13.99
N ASN A 120 6.79 -10.08 13.24
CA ASN A 120 5.75 -9.56 12.33
C ASN A 120 4.56 -8.95 13.07
N TYR A 121 4.30 -9.35 14.33
CA TYR A 121 3.16 -8.83 15.11
C TYR A 121 3.49 -7.56 15.90
N TYR A 122 4.75 -7.37 16.31
CA TYR A 122 5.16 -6.23 17.15
C TYR A 122 5.74 -5.06 16.34
N ARG A 123 6.46 -5.29 15.23
CA ARG A 123 7.10 -4.19 14.49
C ARG A 123 6.14 -3.35 13.65
N ALA A 124 4.97 -3.88 13.30
CA ALA A 124 3.88 -3.13 12.67
C ALA A 124 3.16 -2.16 13.64
N LYS A 125 3.35 -2.31 14.97
CA LYS A 125 2.77 -1.41 15.97
C LYS A 125 3.65 -0.20 16.30
N ASP A 126 4.94 -0.30 16.03
CA ASP A 126 5.93 0.73 16.36
C ASP A 126 6.29 1.64 15.17
N LEU A 127 5.51 1.60 14.08
CA LEU A 127 5.54 2.49 12.91
C LEU A 127 4.18 3.19 12.68
#